data_AF-X1L8R0-F1
#
_entry.id   AF-X1L8R0-F1
#
_cell.length_a   1.000
_cell.length_b   1.000
_cell.length_c   1.000
_cell.angle_alpha   90.00
_cell.angle_beta   90.00
_cell.angle_gamma   90.00
#
_symmetry.space_group_name_H-M   'P 1'
#
loop_
_entity.id
_entity.type
_entity.pdbx_description
1 polymer ?
#
loop_
_entity_poly.entity_id
_entity_poly.type
_entity_poly.pdbx_seq_one_letter_code
_entity_poly.pdbx_strand_id
1 'polypeptide(L)'
;MQSTSTYFIIVNNIRDEKQINRIIGTVVLTGAALGIYGIFQYNGIDFSFWKGNVARLRVFGFFGNPGYFAGYLILPLSLTISLFFASKDRNRKILFLIGILAMGTTIIVTFTRGAYPSLGISLIFMFLLFLLSRGKSFIKENKKNFIIILTAIIIIAFLFIIPTPLSKPGTAISQIKGRVSISGLINVFSSGRRIAIWKFTGMMIKDHPILGSGIGTFKYNDLRYQAKFFEQGDNRSIYPYGLAEKAHNEYLQLWAELGTIGLAIFLWLIIAYFNYGIRYLKREKDEQKQG
;
A
#
# COMPACT_ATOMS: atom_id res chain seq x y z
N MET A 1 1.62 14.95 13.93
CA MET A 1 1.48 14.88 15.40
C MET A 1 0.66 13.68 15.87
N GLN A 2 -0.54 13.40 15.33
CA GLN A 2 -1.34 12.24 15.76
C GLN A 2 -0.62 10.88 15.62
N SER A 3 0.14 10.64 14.54
CA SER A 3 0.77 9.34 14.30
C SER A 3 1.91 8.99 15.26
N THR A 4 2.67 9.99 15.74
CA THR A 4 3.80 9.78 16.67
C THR A 4 3.32 9.44 18.08
N SER A 5 2.26 10.10 18.56
CA SER A 5 1.65 9.79 19.85
C SER A 5 1.10 8.35 19.88
N THR A 6 0.47 7.89 18.80
CA THR A 6 -0.03 6.52 18.69
C THR A 6 1.11 5.50 18.73
N TYR A 7 2.25 5.77 18.10
CA TYR A 7 3.42 4.89 18.18
C TYR A 7 3.92 4.72 19.62
N PHE A 8 4.11 5.81 20.35
CA PHE A 8 4.56 5.75 21.76
C PHE A 8 3.56 5.03 22.66
N ILE A 9 2.25 5.25 22.44
CA ILE A 9 1.21 4.54 23.18
C ILE A 9 1.30 3.04 22.90
N ILE A 10 1.47 2.62 21.64
CA ILE A 10 1.56 1.20 21.28
C ILE A 10 2.80 0.56 21.91
N VAL A 11 3.99 1.16 21.75
CA VAL A 11 5.24 0.57 22.25
C VAL A 11 5.27 0.48 23.78
N ASN A 12 4.72 1.47 24.49
CA ASN A 12 4.73 1.47 25.95
C ASN A 12 3.65 0.58 26.59
N ASN A 13 2.66 0.12 25.82
CA ASN A 13 1.53 -0.66 26.34
C ASN A 13 1.50 -2.12 25.86
N ILE A 14 2.29 -2.49 24.86
CA ILE A 14 2.48 -3.90 24.48
C ILE A 14 3.53 -4.53 25.40
N ARG A 15 3.09 -5.46 26.25
CA ARG A 15 3.90 -6.19 27.22
C ARG A 15 3.90 -7.70 27.00
N ASP A 16 2.93 -8.23 26.26
CA ASP A 16 2.81 -9.67 26.04
C ASP A 16 2.50 -10.07 24.58
N GLU A 17 2.77 -11.33 24.26
CA GLU A 17 2.50 -11.91 22.93
C GLU A 17 0.99 -11.97 22.62
N LYS A 18 0.13 -12.06 23.64
CA LYS A 18 -1.33 -12.12 23.47
C LYS A 18 -1.86 -10.80 22.92
N GLN A 19 -1.32 -9.66 23.36
CA GLN A 19 -1.65 -8.32 22.89
C GLN A 19 -1.21 -8.15 21.44
N ILE A 20 0.00 -8.61 21.07
CA ILE A 20 0.46 -8.61 19.67
C ILE A 20 -0.50 -9.43 18.79
N ASN A 21 -0.83 -10.64 19.23
CA ASN A 21 -1.77 -11.50 18.51
C ASN A 21 -3.17 -10.88 18.38
N ARG A 22 -3.66 -10.17 19.42
CA ARG A 22 -4.92 -9.41 19.35
C ARG A 22 -4.84 -8.27 18.35
N ILE A 23 -3.76 -7.48 18.35
CA ILE A 23 -3.58 -6.36 17.40
C ILE A 23 -3.55 -6.89 15.97
N ILE A 24 -2.75 -7.92 15.70
CA ILE A 24 -2.70 -8.56 14.38
C ILE A 24 -4.08 -9.08 13.98
N GLY A 25 -4.77 -9.77 14.90
CA GLY A 25 -6.12 -10.27 14.70
C GLY A 25 -7.11 -9.15 14.35
N THR A 26 -7.11 -8.04 15.09
CA THR A 26 -7.96 -6.87 14.83
C THR A 26 -7.65 -6.25 13.47
N VAL A 27 -6.37 -6.10 13.09
CA VAL A 27 -5.98 -5.55 11.78
C VAL A 27 -6.46 -6.46 10.65
N VAL A 28 -6.30 -7.77 10.78
CA VAL A 28 -6.75 -8.77 9.80
C VAL A 28 -8.27 -8.79 9.68
N LEU A 29 -8.99 -8.81 10.81
CA LEU A 29 -10.45 -8.79 10.83
C LEU A 29 -11.02 -7.51 10.22
N THR A 30 -10.44 -6.36 10.58
CA THR A 30 -10.83 -5.05 10.03
C THR A 30 -10.54 -5.00 8.52
N GLY A 31 -9.38 -5.47 8.09
CA GLY A 31 -9.02 -5.56 6.67
C GLY A 31 -9.98 -6.47 5.89
N ALA A 32 -10.32 -7.64 6.41
CA ALA A 32 -11.27 -8.56 5.80
C ALA A 32 -12.68 -7.95 5.71
N ALA A 33 -13.17 -7.34 6.78
CA ALA A 33 -14.48 -6.66 6.81
C ALA A 33 -14.54 -5.52 5.78
N LEU A 34 -13.48 -4.71 5.70
CA LEU A 34 -13.37 -3.64 4.72
C LEU A 34 -13.25 -4.18 3.28
N GLY A 35 -12.54 -5.29 3.07
CA GLY A 35 -12.51 -5.98 1.78
C GLY A 35 -13.89 -6.47 1.35
N ILE A 36 -14.68 -7.03 2.27
CA ILE A 36 -16.05 -7.44 1.97
C ILE A 36 -16.90 -6.21 1.62
N TYR A 37 -16.80 -5.14 2.40
CA TYR A 37 -17.50 -3.89 2.12
C TYR A 37 -17.09 -3.28 0.77
N GLY A 38 -15.81 -3.37 0.38
CA GLY A 38 -15.34 -2.92 -0.92
C GLY A 38 -16.01 -3.66 -2.09
N ILE A 39 -16.28 -4.96 -1.93
CA ILE A 39 -17.05 -5.75 -2.90
C ILE A 39 -18.52 -5.28 -2.94
N PHE A 40 -19.15 -5.01 -1.79
CA PHE A 40 -20.51 -4.46 -1.76
C PHE A 40 -20.60 -3.09 -2.44
N GLN A 41 -19.68 -2.19 -2.13
CA GLN A 41 -19.61 -0.87 -2.74
C GLN A 41 -19.40 -0.95 -4.26
N TYR A 42 -18.60 -1.92 -4.74
CA TYR A 42 -18.46 -2.18 -6.17
C TYR A 42 -19.78 -2.58 -6.85
N ASN A 43 -20.62 -3.35 -6.16
CA ASN A 43 -21.93 -3.78 -6.65
C ASN A 43 -23.04 -2.72 -6.45
N GLY A 44 -22.69 -1.49 -6.05
CA GLY A 44 -23.64 -0.40 -5.81
C GLY A 44 -24.38 -0.50 -4.48
N ILE A 45 -24.00 -1.46 -3.62
CA ILE A 45 -24.53 -1.57 -2.26
C ILE A 45 -23.66 -0.70 -1.36
N ASP A 46 -24.14 0.50 -1.07
CA ASP A 46 -23.43 1.47 -0.24
C ASP A 46 -24.36 2.10 0.80
N PHE A 47 -23.76 2.70 1.83
CA PHE A 47 -24.49 3.43 2.86
C PHE A 47 -25.20 4.66 2.27
N SER A 48 -26.31 5.05 2.90
CA SER A 48 -27.13 6.19 2.48
C SER A 48 -26.35 7.50 2.37
N PHE A 49 -25.35 7.71 3.23
CA PHE A 49 -24.49 8.91 3.22
C PHE A 49 -23.48 8.94 2.07
N TRP A 50 -23.30 7.84 1.33
CA TRP A 50 -22.49 7.78 0.12
C TRP A 50 -23.33 7.78 -1.18
N LYS A 51 -24.67 7.77 -1.09
CA LYS A 51 -25.58 7.80 -2.25
C LYS A 51 -25.32 9.07 -3.07
N GLY A 52 -24.82 8.89 -4.29
CA GLY A 52 -24.43 9.97 -5.21
C GLY A 52 -23.01 9.83 -5.77
N ASN A 53 -22.16 8.98 -5.19
CA ASN A 53 -20.80 8.72 -5.69
C ASN A 53 -20.70 7.69 -6.83
N VAL A 54 -21.83 7.26 -7.39
CA VAL A 54 -21.96 6.22 -8.45
C VAL A 54 -21.15 6.58 -9.70
N ALA A 55 -20.84 7.86 -9.92
CA ALA A 55 -20.05 8.33 -11.06
C ALA A 55 -18.54 8.00 -10.98
N ARG A 56 -17.99 7.60 -9.81
CA ARG A 56 -16.52 7.44 -9.66
C ARG A 56 -15.97 6.13 -10.21
N LEU A 57 -16.82 5.13 -10.49
CA LEU A 57 -16.45 3.82 -11.05
C LEU A 57 -15.30 3.12 -10.30
N ARG A 58 -15.00 3.54 -9.06
CA ARG A 58 -13.89 3.08 -8.22
C ARG A 58 -14.35 2.96 -6.79
N VAL A 59 -13.94 1.88 -6.15
CA VAL A 59 -14.20 1.62 -4.74
C VAL A 59 -13.21 2.41 -3.87
N PHE A 60 -13.72 3.08 -2.84
CA PHE A 60 -12.92 3.85 -1.88
C PHE A 60 -13.23 3.52 -0.42
N GLY A 61 -14.14 2.58 -0.17
CA GLY A 61 -14.57 2.20 1.17
C GLY A 61 -15.02 3.42 1.98
N PHE A 62 -14.59 3.49 3.25
CA PHE A 62 -14.82 4.66 4.10
C PHE A 62 -13.74 5.75 3.96
N PHE A 63 -12.75 5.57 3.06
CA PHE A 63 -11.57 6.45 2.99
C PHE A 63 -11.76 7.66 2.07
N GLY A 64 -12.87 7.75 1.32
CA GLY A 64 -13.15 8.82 0.35
C GLY A 64 -12.21 8.87 -0.87
N ASN A 65 -11.12 8.10 -0.85
CA ASN A 65 -10.10 8.02 -1.89
C ASN A 65 -9.71 6.54 -2.17
N PRO A 66 -9.85 6.05 -3.42
CA PRO A 66 -9.48 4.68 -3.78
C PRO A 66 -8.01 4.32 -3.52
N GLY A 67 -7.11 5.31 -3.60
CA GLY A 67 -5.70 5.15 -3.34
C GLY A 67 -5.38 4.94 -1.87
N TYR A 68 -6.01 5.71 -0.98
CA TYR A 68 -5.89 5.50 0.47
C TYR A 68 -6.47 4.17 0.89
N PHE A 69 -7.62 3.79 0.30
CA PHE A 69 -8.23 2.52 0.61
C PHE A 69 -7.37 1.32 0.20
N ALA A 70 -6.87 1.32 -1.04
CA ALA A 70 -5.97 0.28 -1.52
C ALA A 70 -4.67 0.24 -0.72
N GLY A 71 -4.08 1.40 -0.41
CA GLY A 71 -2.88 1.51 0.41
C GLY A 71 -3.06 0.92 1.81
N TYR A 72 -4.20 1.18 2.44
CA TYR A 72 -4.54 0.59 3.74
C TYR A 72 -4.64 -0.93 3.66
N LEU A 73 -5.34 -1.48 2.65
CA LEU A 73 -5.61 -2.93 2.53
C LEU A 73 -4.35 -3.78 2.26
N ILE A 74 -3.27 -3.21 1.72
CA ILE A 74 -2.03 -3.96 1.43
C ILE A 74 -1.41 -4.55 2.70
N LEU A 75 -1.43 -3.80 3.82
CA LEU A 75 -0.88 -4.25 5.09
C LEU A 75 -1.64 -5.46 5.69
N PRO A 76 -2.96 -5.39 5.97
CA PRO A 76 -3.71 -6.53 6.48
C PRO A 76 -3.72 -7.69 5.50
N LEU A 77 -3.71 -7.45 4.17
CA LEU A 77 -3.60 -8.52 3.19
C LEU A 77 -2.28 -9.28 3.34
N SER A 78 -1.15 -8.57 3.41
CA SER A 78 0.18 -9.18 3.57
C SER A 78 0.29 -9.97 4.88
N LEU A 79 -0.27 -9.44 5.97
CA LEU A 79 -0.35 -10.14 7.25
C LEU A 79 -1.23 -11.40 7.17
N THR A 80 -2.39 -11.31 6.53
CA THR A 80 -3.32 -12.45 6.38
C THR A 80 -2.72 -13.56 5.54
N ILE A 81 -1.98 -13.23 4.47
CA ILE A 81 -1.22 -14.20 3.68
C ILE A 81 -0.13 -14.86 4.53
N SER A 82 0.59 -14.08 5.34
CA SER A 82 1.60 -14.61 6.26
C SER A 82 0.99 -15.60 7.26
N LEU A 83 -0.14 -15.27 7.86
CA LEU A 83 -0.86 -16.13 8.79
C LEU A 83 -1.45 -17.38 8.11
N PHE A 84 -1.89 -17.28 6.86
CA PHE A 84 -2.35 -18.42 6.07
C PHE A 84 -1.25 -19.47 5.88
N PHE A 85 -0.03 -19.04 5.57
CA PHE A 85 1.13 -19.93 5.45
C PHE A 85 1.66 -20.42 6.79
N ALA A 86 1.52 -19.63 7.86
CA ALA A 86 1.94 -20.02 9.21
C ALA A 86 0.97 -21.00 9.89
N SER A 87 -0.32 -20.91 9.60
CA SER A 87 -1.36 -21.75 10.22
C SER A 87 -1.28 -23.21 9.75
N LYS A 88 -1.52 -24.15 10.67
CA LYS A 88 -1.75 -25.57 10.36
C LYS A 88 -3.24 -25.95 10.39
N ASP A 89 -4.06 -25.16 11.07
CA ASP A 89 -5.50 -25.41 11.23
C ASP A 89 -6.28 -25.12 9.94
N ARG A 90 -7.10 -26.09 9.51
CA ARG A 90 -7.85 -26.03 8.25
C ARG A 90 -8.93 -24.93 8.26
N ASN A 91 -9.63 -24.76 9.38
CA ASN A 91 -10.72 -23.78 9.48
C ASN A 91 -10.18 -22.35 9.45
N ARG A 92 -9.09 -22.09 10.19
CA ARG A 92 -8.37 -20.81 10.14
C ARG A 92 -7.83 -20.52 8.74
N LYS A 93 -7.30 -21.53 8.04
CA LYS A 93 -6.85 -21.37 6.65
C LYS A 93 -7.98 -20.94 5.71
N ILE A 94 -9.18 -21.52 5.86
CA ILE A 94 -10.34 -21.13 5.06
C ILE A 94 -10.72 -19.67 5.35
N LEU A 95 -10.78 -19.28 6.63
CA LEU A 95 -11.08 -17.90 7.02
C LEU A 95 -10.06 -16.90 6.46
N PHE A 96 -8.76 -17.22 6.54
CA PHE A 96 -7.72 -16.38 5.94
C PHE A 96 -7.83 -16.33 4.42
N LEU A 97 -8.16 -17.44 3.75
CA LEU A 97 -8.37 -17.46 2.31
C LEU A 97 -9.53 -16.56 1.89
N ILE A 98 -10.66 -16.59 2.62
CA ILE A 98 -11.80 -15.69 2.38
C ILE A 98 -11.36 -14.23 2.53
N GLY A 99 -10.62 -13.89 3.60
CA GLY A 99 -10.09 -12.53 3.80
C GLY A 99 -9.13 -12.10 2.69
N ILE A 100 -8.23 -12.97 2.25
CA ILE A 100 -7.29 -12.74 1.14
C ILE A 100 -8.06 -12.44 -0.15
N LEU A 101 -9.06 -13.25 -0.48
CA LEU A 101 -9.89 -13.06 -1.68
C LEU A 101 -10.70 -11.77 -1.61
N ALA A 102 -11.28 -11.43 -0.45
CA ALA A 102 -12.05 -10.21 -0.26
C ALA A 102 -11.19 -8.95 -0.42
N MET A 103 -10.05 -8.89 0.28
CA MET A 103 -9.12 -7.77 0.19
C MET A 103 -8.44 -7.67 -1.17
N GLY A 104 -8.00 -8.80 -1.74
CA GLY A 104 -7.36 -8.86 -3.05
C GLY A 104 -8.29 -8.38 -4.16
N THR A 105 -9.53 -8.88 -4.18
CA THR A 105 -10.57 -8.42 -5.12
C THR A 105 -10.82 -6.92 -4.96
N THR A 106 -10.92 -6.44 -3.73
CA THR A 106 -11.14 -5.01 -3.45
C THR A 106 -10.02 -4.13 -3.98
N ILE A 107 -8.76 -4.51 -3.76
CA ILE A 107 -7.60 -3.78 -4.29
C ILE A 107 -7.69 -3.68 -5.82
N ILE A 108 -8.07 -4.76 -6.51
CA ILE A 108 -8.25 -4.75 -7.97
C ILE A 108 -9.33 -3.75 -8.38
N VAL A 109 -10.49 -3.75 -7.73
CA VAL A 109 -11.62 -2.85 -8.08
C VAL A 109 -11.48 -1.41 -7.58
N THR A 110 -10.46 -1.10 -6.77
CA THR A 110 -10.09 0.31 -6.49
C THR A 110 -9.49 1.01 -7.73
N PHE A 111 -8.96 0.23 -8.67
CA PHE A 111 -8.24 0.71 -9.85
C PHE A 111 -7.07 1.66 -9.54
N THR A 112 -6.45 1.47 -8.38
CA THR A 112 -5.26 2.20 -7.96
C THR A 112 -4.02 1.51 -8.51
N ARG A 113 -3.49 2.02 -9.62
CA ARG A 113 -2.35 1.42 -10.32
C ARG A 113 -1.09 1.28 -9.45
N GLY A 114 -0.86 2.21 -8.52
CA GLY A 114 0.25 2.13 -7.56
C GLY A 114 0.12 1.00 -6.53
N ALA A 115 -1.09 0.45 -6.32
CA ALA A 115 -1.31 -0.61 -5.34
C ALA A 115 -0.71 -1.95 -5.78
N TYR A 116 -0.68 -2.24 -7.09
CA TYR A 116 -0.16 -3.49 -7.62
C TYR A 116 1.35 -3.69 -7.38
N PRO A 117 2.24 -2.73 -7.74
CA PRO A 117 3.66 -2.86 -7.44
C PRO A 117 3.92 -2.85 -5.93
N SER A 118 3.20 -2.05 -5.14
CA SER A 118 3.32 -2.04 -3.67
C SER A 118 2.96 -3.39 -3.05
N LEU A 119 1.88 -4.03 -3.53
CA LEU A 119 1.52 -5.39 -3.12
C LEU A 119 2.60 -6.39 -3.54
N GLY A 120 3.10 -6.30 -4.78
CA GLY A 120 4.20 -7.15 -5.27
C GLY A 120 5.45 -7.07 -4.40
N ILE A 121 5.90 -5.85 -4.07
CA ILE A 121 7.05 -5.61 -3.18
C ILE A 121 6.79 -6.21 -1.79
N SER A 122 5.58 -6.02 -1.24
CA SER A 122 5.21 -6.56 0.07
C SER A 122 5.23 -8.09 0.10
N LEU A 123 4.74 -8.74 -0.96
CA LEU A 123 4.74 -10.21 -1.08
C LEU A 123 6.15 -10.77 -1.30
N ILE A 124 6.98 -10.10 -2.11
CA ILE A 124 8.40 -10.47 -2.29
C ILE A 124 9.12 -10.37 -0.94
N PHE A 125 8.93 -9.27 -0.22
CA PHE A 125 9.53 -9.07 1.09
C PHE A 125 9.09 -10.16 2.09
N MET A 126 7.79 -10.44 2.17
CA MET A 126 7.25 -11.54 2.98
C MET A 126 7.89 -12.88 2.62
N PHE A 127 7.98 -13.20 1.32
CA PHE A 127 8.58 -14.43 0.84
C PHE A 127 10.06 -14.55 1.23
N LEU A 128 10.82 -13.45 1.10
CA LEU A 128 12.22 -13.39 1.54
C LEU A 128 12.34 -13.62 3.05
N LEU A 129 11.46 -13.05 3.87
CA LEU A 129 11.47 -13.30 5.32
C LEU A 129 11.20 -14.77 5.66
N PHE A 130 10.24 -15.41 4.99
CA PHE A 130 10.00 -16.84 5.17
C PHE A 130 11.19 -17.70 4.74
N LEU A 131 11.85 -17.35 3.63
CA LEU A 131 13.08 -18.03 3.20
C LEU A 131 14.25 -17.82 4.16
N LEU A 132 14.40 -16.62 4.72
CA LEU A 132 15.44 -16.35 5.71
C LEU A 132 15.19 -17.17 6.98
N SER A 133 13.96 -17.14 7.51
CA SER A 133 13.59 -17.85 8.74
C SER A 133 13.60 -19.38 8.56
N ARG A 134 12.89 -19.92 7.57
CA ARG A 134 12.66 -21.38 7.41
C ARG A 134 13.50 -22.04 6.32
N GLY A 135 14.23 -21.28 5.50
CA GLY A 135 15.03 -21.83 4.41
C GLY A 135 14.19 -22.41 3.26
N LYS A 136 14.81 -23.28 2.44
CA LYS A 136 14.16 -23.88 1.26
C LYS A 136 13.06 -24.89 1.62
N SER A 137 12.97 -25.38 2.87
CA SER A 137 11.91 -26.31 3.29
C SER A 137 10.54 -25.63 3.24
N PHE A 138 10.46 -24.32 3.50
CA PHE A 138 9.23 -23.54 3.39
C PHE A 138 8.51 -23.73 2.05
N ILE A 139 9.25 -23.70 0.94
CA ILE A 139 8.69 -23.88 -0.41
C ILE A 139 8.15 -25.30 -0.56
N LYS A 140 8.91 -26.30 -0.11
CA LYS A 140 8.54 -27.72 -0.22
C LYS A 140 7.28 -28.03 0.58
N GLU A 141 7.22 -27.58 1.83
CA GLU A 141 6.08 -27.77 2.74
C GLU A 141 4.80 -27.08 2.26
N ASN A 142 4.93 -25.94 1.59
CA ASN A 142 3.80 -25.10 1.18
C ASN A 142 3.43 -25.20 -0.30
N LYS A 143 4.01 -26.16 -1.06
CA LYS A 143 3.75 -26.32 -2.50
C LYS A 143 2.26 -26.35 -2.85
N LYS A 144 1.45 -27.08 -2.08
CA LYS A 144 -0.02 -27.14 -2.27
C LYS A 144 -0.70 -25.79 -2.05
N ASN A 145 -0.27 -25.04 -1.03
CA ASN A 145 -0.81 -23.72 -0.72
C ASN A 145 -0.48 -22.70 -1.83
N PHE A 146 0.74 -22.76 -2.38
CA PHE A 146 1.11 -21.96 -3.56
C PHE A 146 0.25 -22.29 -4.78
N ILE A 147 -0.01 -23.58 -5.05
CA ILE A 147 -0.88 -24.00 -6.14
C ILE A 147 -2.30 -23.45 -5.93
N ILE A 148 -2.87 -23.57 -4.72
CA ILE A 148 -4.21 -23.05 -4.41
C ILE A 148 -4.29 -21.53 -4.68
N ILE A 149 -3.30 -20.76 -4.21
CA ILE A 149 -3.25 -19.31 -4.44
C ILE A 149 -3.09 -19.00 -5.92
N LEU A 150 -2.21 -19.70 -6.63
CA LEU A 150 -2.00 -19.51 -8.06
C LEU A 150 -3.27 -19.82 -8.86
N THR A 151 -3.95 -20.92 -8.54
CA THR A 151 -5.24 -21.27 -9.14
C THR A 151 -6.30 -20.21 -8.86
N ALA A 152 -6.38 -19.71 -7.63
CA ALA A 152 -7.31 -18.63 -7.29
C ALA A 152 -7.01 -17.34 -8.08
N ILE A 153 -5.73 -16.95 -8.21
CA ILE A 153 -5.30 -15.81 -9.02
C ILE A 153 -5.65 -16.02 -10.49
N ILE A 154 -5.41 -17.21 -11.05
CA ILE A 154 -5.75 -17.55 -12.44
C ILE A 154 -7.26 -17.48 -12.65
N ILE A 155 -8.07 -18.03 -11.75
CA ILE A 155 -9.53 -17.95 -11.84
C ILE A 155 -9.99 -16.50 -11.83
N ILE A 156 -9.48 -15.69 -10.89
CA ILE A 156 -9.80 -14.26 -10.81
C ILE A 156 -9.38 -13.55 -12.11
N ALA A 157 -8.16 -13.79 -12.60
CA ALA A 157 -7.69 -13.22 -13.86
C ALA A 157 -8.55 -13.64 -15.05
N PHE A 158 -8.97 -14.91 -15.10
CA PHE A 158 -9.78 -15.46 -16.17
C PHE A 158 -11.19 -14.86 -16.17
N LEU A 159 -11.80 -14.66 -15.00
CA LEU A 159 -13.06 -13.92 -14.84
C LEU A 159 -12.97 -12.49 -15.42
N PHE A 160 -11.78 -11.88 -15.39
CA PHE A 160 -11.55 -10.57 -16.00
C PHE A 160 -11.18 -10.62 -17.49
N ILE A 161 -10.70 -11.76 -18.02
CA ILE A 161 -10.26 -11.89 -19.42
C ILE A 161 -11.40 -12.30 -20.34
N ILE A 162 -12.22 -13.30 -19.95
CA ILE A 162 -13.30 -13.83 -20.80
C ILE A 162 -14.29 -12.73 -21.16
N PRO A 163 -14.68 -12.60 -22.44
CA PRO A 163 -15.78 -11.74 -22.87
C PRO A 163 -17.12 -12.21 -22.28
N THR A 164 -17.40 -11.85 -21.03
CA THR A 164 -18.71 -12.03 -20.40
C THR A 164 -19.61 -10.84 -20.73
N PRO A 165 -20.94 -10.93 -20.59
CA PRO A 165 -21.83 -9.75 -20.70
C PRO A 165 -21.40 -8.57 -19.82
N LEU A 166 -20.62 -8.84 -18.76
CA LEU A 166 -20.01 -7.89 -17.83
C LEU A 166 -18.77 -7.17 -18.38
N SER A 167 -18.27 -7.51 -19.57
CA SER A 167 -17.01 -7.02 -20.16
C SER A 167 -17.17 -6.14 -21.40
N LYS A 168 -18.40 -5.73 -21.71
CA LYS A 168 -18.71 -4.78 -22.78
C LYS A 168 -18.00 -3.42 -22.55
N PRO A 169 -17.69 -2.65 -23.61
CA PRO A 169 -17.19 -1.27 -23.45
C PRO A 169 -18.13 -0.45 -22.55
N GLY A 170 -17.56 0.28 -21.58
CA GLY A 170 -18.32 1.05 -20.58
C GLY A 170 -18.61 0.29 -19.28
N THR A 171 -18.37 -1.02 -19.23
CA THR A 171 -18.46 -1.81 -18.00
C THR A 171 -17.24 -1.63 -17.11
N ALA A 172 -17.38 -1.95 -15.82
CA ALA A 172 -16.28 -1.93 -14.87
C ALA A 172 -15.11 -2.83 -15.31
N ILE A 173 -15.37 -4.02 -15.89
CA ILE A 173 -14.34 -4.94 -16.42
C ILE A 173 -13.48 -4.28 -17.52
N SER A 174 -14.09 -3.51 -18.43
CA SER A 174 -13.36 -2.81 -19.49
C SER A 174 -12.37 -1.76 -18.94
N GLN A 175 -12.74 -1.11 -17.83
CA GLN A 175 -11.88 -0.15 -17.15
C GLN A 175 -10.72 -0.83 -16.41
N ILE A 176 -10.95 -2.03 -15.86
CA ILE A 176 -9.88 -2.85 -15.26
C ILE A 176 -8.84 -3.16 -16.33
N LYS A 177 -9.26 -3.69 -17.48
CA LYS A 177 -8.36 -4.03 -18.60
C LYS A 177 -7.52 -2.83 -19.04
N GLY A 178 -8.14 -1.67 -19.24
CA GLY A 178 -7.43 -0.45 -19.63
C GLY A 178 -6.42 0.03 -18.57
N ARG A 179 -6.72 -0.14 -17.28
CA ARG A 179 -5.89 0.38 -16.18
C ARG A 179 -4.82 -0.59 -15.67
N VAL A 180 -5.03 -1.89 -15.84
CA VAL A 180 -4.06 -2.97 -15.53
C VAL A 180 -3.16 -3.25 -16.74
N SER A 181 -3.48 -2.71 -17.92
CA SER A 181 -2.61 -2.79 -19.10
C SER A 181 -1.19 -2.29 -18.81
N ILE A 182 -0.20 -2.87 -19.48
CA ILE A 182 1.22 -2.49 -19.38
C ILE A 182 1.39 -0.99 -19.67
N SER A 183 0.71 -0.48 -20.70
CA SER A 183 0.69 0.96 -21.02
C SER A 183 0.09 1.79 -19.89
N GLY A 184 -0.97 1.31 -19.22
CA GLY A 184 -1.54 1.94 -18.03
C GLY A 184 -0.57 1.96 -16.84
N LEU A 185 0.15 0.87 -16.60
CA LEU A 185 1.16 0.75 -15.54
C LEU A 185 2.37 1.66 -15.78
N ILE A 186 2.87 1.74 -17.02
CA ILE A 186 3.97 2.65 -17.38
C ILE A 186 3.56 4.12 -17.19
N ASN A 187 2.30 4.46 -17.51
CA ASN A 187 1.76 5.80 -17.29
C ASN A 187 1.64 6.20 -15.80
N VAL A 188 1.75 5.27 -14.84
CA VAL A 188 1.83 5.61 -13.39
C VAL A 188 3.06 6.44 -13.09
N PHE A 189 4.18 6.09 -13.73
CA PHE A 189 5.45 6.79 -13.61
C PHE A 189 5.42 8.13 -14.38
N SER A 190 4.53 8.26 -15.37
CA SER A 190 4.33 9.45 -16.21
C SER A 190 3.08 10.26 -15.81
N SER A 191 2.86 10.50 -14.52
CA SER A 191 1.90 11.54 -14.13
C SER A 191 2.62 12.89 -14.18
N GLY A 192 2.57 13.60 -15.32
CA GLY A 192 3.24 14.90 -15.51
C GLY A 192 3.05 15.86 -14.32
N ARG A 193 1.86 15.83 -13.71
CA ARG A 193 1.55 16.53 -12.46
C ARG A 193 2.55 16.22 -11.32
N ARG A 194 2.84 14.94 -11.03
CA ARG A 194 3.78 14.53 -9.96
C ARG A 194 5.21 14.95 -10.27
N ILE A 195 5.60 14.88 -11.54
CA ILE A 195 6.93 15.34 -11.98
C ILE A 195 7.06 16.84 -11.70
N ALA A 196 6.05 17.65 -12.03
CA ALA A 196 6.03 19.07 -11.69
C ALA A 196 6.11 19.28 -10.17
N ILE A 197 5.35 18.52 -9.38
CA ILE A 197 5.42 18.57 -7.91
C ILE A 197 6.84 18.33 -7.41
N TRP A 198 7.50 17.29 -7.91
CA TRP A 198 8.86 16.98 -7.49
C TRP A 198 9.86 18.05 -7.93
N LYS A 199 9.68 18.67 -9.08
CA LYS A 199 10.54 19.78 -9.54
C LYS A 199 10.46 20.97 -8.58
N PHE A 200 9.26 21.45 -8.24
CA PHE A 200 9.15 22.57 -7.31
C PHE A 200 9.45 22.16 -5.85
N THR A 201 9.27 20.89 -5.49
CA THR A 201 9.76 20.35 -4.20
C THR A 201 11.29 20.40 -4.15
N GLY A 202 11.97 20.08 -5.25
CA GLY A 202 13.42 20.22 -5.37
C GLY A 202 13.89 21.67 -5.17
N MET A 203 13.11 22.65 -5.62
CA MET A 203 13.38 24.06 -5.34
C MET A 203 13.24 24.40 -3.84
N MET A 204 12.24 23.84 -3.15
CA MET A 204 12.11 23.97 -1.69
C MET A 204 13.33 23.42 -0.96
N ILE A 205 13.77 22.22 -1.36
CA ILE A 205 14.96 21.56 -0.80
C ILE A 205 16.21 22.42 -1.05
N LYS A 206 16.35 22.99 -2.24
CA LYS A 206 17.50 23.85 -2.58
C LYS A 206 17.57 25.12 -1.73
N ASP A 207 16.43 25.71 -1.40
CA ASP A 207 16.37 26.92 -0.55
C ASP A 207 16.69 26.60 0.92
N HIS A 208 16.33 25.39 1.40
CA HIS A 208 16.55 24.97 2.80
C HIS A 208 17.12 23.54 2.92
N PRO A 209 18.36 23.27 2.46
CA PRO A 209 18.83 21.90 2.25
C PRO A 209 19.15 21.13 3.53
N ILE A 210 19.61 21.81 4.59
CA ILE A 210 20.13 21.15 5.80
C ILE A 210 19.03 20.88 6.82
N LEU A 211 18.30 21.93 7.21
CA LEU A 211 17.25 21.88 8.25
C LEU A 211 15.83 21.80 7.69
N GLY A 212 15.67 21.97 6.38
CA GLY A 212 14.35 22.04 5.76
C GLY A 212 13.60 23.32 6.11
N SER A 213 12.36 23.39 5.65
CA SER A 213 11.47 24.53 5.85
C SER A 213 10.55 24.42 7.07
N GLY A 214 10.70 23.38 7.89
CA GLY A 214 9.88 23.07 9.07
C GLY A 214 8.83 21.97 8.84
N ILE A 215 8.50 21.20 9.88
CA ILE A 215 7.50 20.12 9.78
C ILE A 215 6.13 20.69 9.41
N GLY A 216 5.49 20.09 8.40
CA GLY A 216 4.15 20.47 7.94
C GLY A 216 4.10 21.78 7.16
N THR A 217 5.24 22.37 6.79
CA THR A 217 5.27 23.65 6.07
C THR A 217 5.16 23.49 4.56
N PHE A 218 5.25 22.27 4.03
CA PHE A 218 5.13 22.01 2.60
C PHE A 218 3.88 22.64 1.99
N LYS A 219 2.72 22.45 2.61
CA LYS A 219 1.43 22.99 2.12
C LYS A 219 1.39 24.52 2.08
N TYR A 220 2.16 25.21 2.93
CA TYR A 220 2.24 26.67 2.94
C TYR A 220 3.24 27.19 1.90
N ASN A 221 4.29 26.41 1.64
CA ASN A 221 5.31 26.75 0.66
C ASN A 221 4.92 26.34 -0.78
N ASP A 222 4.01 25.38 -0.95
CA ASP A 222 3.58 24.82 -2.24
C ASP A 222 3.31 25.90 -3.30
N LEU A 223 2.44 26.86 -2.99
CA LEU A 223 2.08 27.97 -3.89
C LEU A 223 3.29 28.82 -4.30
N ARG A 224 4.17 29.14 -3.34
CA ARG A 224 5.34 29.98 -3.59
C ARG A 224 6.29 29.32 -4.59
N TYR A 225 6.56 28.04 -4.42
CA TYR A 225 7.47 27.30 -5.29
C TYR A 225 6.82 26.86 -6.60
N GLN A 226 5.52 26.61 -6.59
CA GLN A 226 4.73 26.40 -7.79
C GLN A 226 4.76 27.64 -8.69
N ALA A 227 4.60 28.85 -8.12
CA ALA A 227 4.74 30.11 -8.87
C ALA A 227 6.14 30.26 -9.49
N LYS A 228 7.20 30.08 -8.68
CA LYS A 228 8.59 30.07 -9.17
C LYS A 228 8.81 29.06 -10.31
N PHE A 229 8.18 27.88 -10.22
CA PHE A 229 8.27 26.85 -11.26
C PHE A 229 7.54 27.26 -12.54
N PHE A 230 6.40 27.94 -12.45
CA PHE A 230 5.66 28.45 -13.61
C PHE A 230 6.31 29.65 -14.28
N GLU A 231 7.14 30.41 -13.58
CA GLU A 231 7.96 31.47 -14.18
C GLU A 231 9.09 30.91 -15.06
N GLN A 232 9.48 29.65 -14.87
CA GLN A 232 10.57 29.00 -15.61
C GLN A 232 10.08 28.33 -16.91
N GLY A 233 9.76 29.11 -17.94
CA GLY A 233 9.34 28.59 -19.25
C GLY A 233 7.89 28.07 -19.27
N ASP A 234 7.52 27.27 -20.27
CA ASP A 234 6.13 26.79 -20.44
C ASP A 234 5.77 25.57 -19.57
N ASN A 235 5.96 25.72 -18.25
CA ASN A 235 5.71 24.67 -17.26
C ASN A 235 4.23 24.55 -16.85
N ARG A 236 3.38 25.51 -17.25
CA ARG A 236 1.94 25.50 -16.94
C ARG A 236 1.22 24.35 -17.63
N SER A 237 1.68 23.94 -18.81
CA SER A 237 1.16 22.78 -19.55
C SER A 237 1.28 21.45 -18.77
N ILE A 238 2.26 21.35 -17.86
CA ILE A 238 2.58 20.13 -17.09
C ILE A 238 1.73 20.02 -15.81
N TYR A 239 1.32 21.17 -15.25
CA TYR A 239 0.48 21.25 -14.06
C TYR A 239 -0.63 22.29 -14.28
N PRO A 240 -1.73 21.91 -14.94
CA PRO A 240 -2.72 22.87 -15.41
C PRO A 240 -3.63 23.43 -14.30
N TYR A 241 -3.80 22.75 -13.16
CA TYR A 241 -4.70 23.21 -12.08
C TYR A 241 -4.43 22.57 -10.71
N GLY A 242 -4.75 23.27 -9.62
CA GLY A 242 -4.86 22.74 -8.25
C GLY A 242 -3.64 22.98 -7.35
N LEU A 243 -3.70 22.42 -6.15
CA LEU A 243 -2.64 22.47 -5.14
C LEU A 243 -2.11 21.06 -4.94
N ALA A 244 -0.81 20.92 -4.69
CA ALA A 244 -0.23 19.63 -4.41
C ALA A 244 -0.53 19.21 -2.97
N GLU A 245 -0.56 20.17 -2.03
CA GLU A 245 -0.69 20.00 -0.57
C GLU A 245 0.40 19.10 0.08
N LYS A 246 0.98 18.16 -0.68
CA LYS A 246 2.01 17.18 -0.34
C LYS A 246 2.84 16.86 -1.59
N ALA A 247 4.09 16.42 -1.38
CA ALA A 247 5.00 16.02 -2.44
C ALA A 247 4.58 14.73 -3.19
N HIS A 248 3.61 13.98 -2.65
CA HIS A 248 3.27 12.61 -3.09
C HIS A 248 4.48 11.66 -3.16
N ASN A 249 5.49 11.96 -2.32
CA ASN A 249 6.68 11.16 -2.09
C ASN A 249 7.17 11.54 -0.68
N GLU A 250 7.11 10.59 0.24
CA GLU A 250 7.41 10.80 1.66
C GLU A 250 8.88 11.21 1.87
N TYR A 251 9.80 10.70 1.04
CA TYR A 251 11.22 11.08 1.12
C TYR A 251 11.44 12.52 0.70
N LEU A 252 10.82 12.96 -0.40
CA LEU A 252 10.91 14.36 -0.85
C LEU A 252 10.18 15.31 0.11
N GLN A 253 9.04 14.88 0.67
CA GLN A 253 8.33 15.61 1.70
C GLN A 253 9.22 15.85 2.92
N LEU A 254 9.81 14.78 3.47
CA LEU A 254 10.68 14.86 4.64
C LEU A 254 11.93 15.68 4.35
N TRP A 255 12.50 15.56 3.14
CA TRP A 255 13.65 16.38 2.76
C TRP A 255 13.30 17.87 2.68
N ALA A 256 12.15 18.23 2.09
CA ALA A 256 11.73 19.63 2.01
C ALA A 256 11.37 20.25 3.37
N GLU A 257 10.81 19.45 4.29
CA GLU A 257 10.36 19.92 5.60
C GLU A 257 11.44 19.85 6.69
N LEU A 258 12.30 18.83 6.67
CA LEU A 258 13.30 18.56 7.72
C LEU A 258 14.75 18.60 7.23
N GLY A 259 14.95 18.81 5.93
CA GLY A 259 16.27 18.86 5.31
C GLY A 259 16.97 17.51 5.32
N THR A 260 18.24 17.52 4.92
CA THR A 260 19.09 16.34 4.85
C THR A 260 19.27 15.68 6.22
N ILE A 261 19.28 16.45 7.32
CA ILE A 261 19.41 15.89 8.68
C ILE A 261 18.20 15.03 9.01
N GLY A 262 16.98 15.54 8.83
CA GLY A 262 15.77 14.75 9.11
C GLY A 262 15.62 13.55 8.19
N LEU A 263 15.95 13.71 6.90
CA LEU A 263 15.95 12.59 5.97
C LEU A 263 16.95 11.51 6.37
N ALA A 264 18.17 11.89 6.77
CA ALA A 264 19.21 10.94 7.20
C ALA A 264 18.80 10.17 8.45
N ILE A 265 18.22 10.86 9.46
CA ILE A 265 17.69 10.21 10.66
C ILE A 265 16.58 9.23 10.29
N PHE A 266 15.65 9.63 9.42
CA PHE A 266 14.57 8.76 8.96
C PHE A 266 15.09 7.51 8.25
N LEU A 267 16.04 7.65 7.32
CA LEU A 267 16.67 6.53 6.63
C LEU A 267 17.45 5.62 7.60
N TRP A 268 18.16 6.21 8.56
CA TRP A 268 18.88 5.45 9.59
C TRP A 268 17.92 4.61 10.43
N LEU A 269 16.78 5.16 10.87
CA LEU A 269 15.78 4.42 11.63
C LEU A 269 15.19 3.25 10.83
N ILE A 270 14.92 3.44 9.54
CA ILE A 270 14.46 2.36 8.65
C ILE A 270 15.51 1.26 8.56
N ILE A 271 16.77 1.62 8.29
CA ILE A 271 17.87 0.66 8.16
C ILE A 271 18.10 -0.08 9.48
N ALA A 272 18.10 0.63 10.60
CA ALA A 272 18.28 0.06 11.94
C ALA A 272 17.16 -0.96 12.26
N TYR A 273 15.90 -0.61 11.97
CA TYR A 273 14.75 -1.48 12.17
C TYR A 273 14.88 -2.79 11.38
N PHE A 274 15.18 -2.72 10.08
CA PHE A 274 15.34 -3.91 9.25
C PHE A 274 16.58 -4.73 9.64
N ASN A 275 17.70 -4.08 9.96
CA ASN A 275 18.90 -4.78 10.42
C ASN A 275 18.67 -5.54 11.72
N TYR A 276 17.95 -4.93 12.67
CA TYR A 276 17.58 -5.58 13.91
C TYR A 276 16.69 -6.80 13.66
N GLY A 277 15.65 -6.66 12.85
CA GLY A 277 14.74 -7.76 12.49
C GLY A 277 15.46 -8.93 11.80
N ILE A 278 16.35 -8.65 10.85
CA ILE A 278 17.12 -9.71 10.15
C ILE A 278 18.07 -10.43 11.10
N ARG A 279 18.75 -9.71 12.00
CA ARG A 279 19.64 -10.31 13.01
C ARG A 279 18.87 -11.21 13.96
N TYR A 280 17.70 -10.76 14.41
CA TYR A 280 16.81 -11.55 15.27
C TYR A 280 16.36 -12.85 14.58
N LEU A 281 15.90 -12.77 13.33
CA LEU A 281 15.47 -13.96 12.57
C LEU A 281 16.60 -14.97 12.32
N LYS A 282 17.84 -14.49 12.11
CA LYS A 282 19.00 -15.38 11.96
C LYS A 282 19.32 -16.11 13.26
N ARG A 283 19.30 -15.41 14.39
CA ARG A 283 19.54 -15.99 15.71
C ARG A 283 18.53 -17.08 16.06
N GLU A 284 17.25 -16.80 15.91
CA GLU A 284 16.16 -17.77 16.14
C GLU A 284 16.33 -19.04 15.30
N LYS A 285 16.73 -18.89 14.03
CA LYS A 285 16.96 -20.04 13.14
C LYS A 285 18.13 -20.91 13.59
N ASP A 286 19.19 -20.31 14.11
CA ASP A 286 20.36 -21.04 14.57
C ASP A 286 20.05 -21.77 15.89
N GLU A 287 19.27 -21.15 16.78
CA GLU A 287 18.75 -21.79 18.00
C GLU A 287 17.83 -23.00 17.66
N GLN A 288 16.94 -22.88 16.67
CA GLN A 288 16.08 -23.99 16.19
C GLN A 288 16.84 -25.15 15.51
N LYS A 289 18.10 -24.94 15.10
CA LYS A 289 18.94 -26.01 14.55
C LYS A 289 19.78 -26.73 15.61
N GLN A 290 19.95 -26.12 16.77
CA GLN A 290 20.79 -26.63 17.86
C GLN A 290 19.99 -27.41 18.91
N GLY A 291 18.66 -27.22 18.98
CA GLY A 291 17.74 -28.03 19.79
C GLY A 291 17.03 -29.10 18.96
#